data_AF-A0A1D2A1S5-F1
#
_entry.id   AF-A0A1D2A1S5-F1
#
_cell.length_a   1.000
_cell.length_b   1.000
_cell.length_c   1.000
_cell.angle_alpha   90.00
_cell.angle_beta   90.00
_cell.angle_gamma   90.00
#
_symmetry.space_group_name_H-M   'P 1'
#
loop_
_entity.id
_entity.type
_entity.pdbx_description
1 polymer ?
#
loop_
_entity_poly.entity_id
_entity_poly.type
_entity_poly.pdbx_seq_one_letter_code
_entity_poly.pdbx_strand_id
1 'polypeptide(L)'
;MATPVPSQPPHPQQLPQPHPPAPPPQRGPAPTPLVDALHARGQLRHELALHIPGHKRGRGTPPALRRLVPASALAFDVTELAGLDVLSCASGPIAEAQRLAAALWRADATRFLVSGSTGGVLAAVLGTCAAGDTLLLARNAHQSALAGAALAGAT
;
A
#
# COMPACT_ATOMS: atom_id res chain seq x y z
N MET A 1 -24.23 -56.15 21.24
CA MET A 1 -24.96 -55.21 20.36
C MET A 1 -25.00 -53.86 21.06
N ALA A 2 -24.15 -52.91 20.63
CA ALA A 2 -24.12 -51.55 21.19
C ALA A 2 -24.96 -50.63 20.28
N THR A 3 -25.93 -49.93 20.86
CA THR A 3 -26.81 -48.98 20.15
C THR A 3 -26.04 -47.70 19.82
N PRO A 4 -26.19 -47.13 18.61
CA PRO A 4 -25.50 -45.90 18.24
C PRO A 4 -26.15 -44.67 18.90
N VAL A 5 -25.31 -43.75 19.38
CA VAL A 5 -25.70 -42.46 19.94
C VAL A 5 -26.11 -41.51 18.80
N PRO A 6 -27.24 -40.78 18.90
CA PRO A 6 -27.65 -39.85 17.85
C PRO A 6 -26.71 -38.63 17.80
N SER A 7 -26.23 -38.32 16.60
CA SER A 7 -25.39 -37.16 16.28
C SER A 7 -26.20 -35.86 16.40
N GLN A 8 -25.70 -34.92 17.22
CA GLN A 8 -26.26 -33.57 17.35
C GLN A 8 -26.17 -32.80 16.02
N PRO A 9 -27.17 -31.95 15.69
CA PRO A 9 -27.10 -31.06 14.54
C PRO A 9 -26.02 -29.98 14.75
N PRO A 10 -25.36 -29.51 13.67
CA PRO A 10 -24.34 -28.47 13.77
C PRO A 10 -24.97 -27.15 14.24
N HIS A 11 -24.28 -26.46 15.15
CA HIS A 11 -24.67 -25.13 15.59
C HIS A 11 -24.64 -24.14 14.42
N PRO A 12 -25.64 -23.23 14.30
CA PRO A 12 -25.63 -22.20 13.27
C PRO A 12 -24.40 -21.30 13.45
N GLN A 13 -23.62 -21.17 12.38
CA GLN A 13 -22.46 -20.27 12.34
C GLN A 13 -22.95 -18.83 12.58
N GLN A 14 -22.51 -18.22 13.68
CA GLN A 14 -22.80 -16.81 13.94
C GLN A 14 -22.20 -15.95 12.84
N LEU A 15 -23.05 -15.11 12.23
CA LEU A 15 -22.61 -14.04 11.34
C LEU A 15 -21.53 -13.18 12.03
N PRO A 16 -20.48 -12.75 11.30
CA PRO A 16 -19.47 -11.85 11.85
C PRO A 16 -20.13 -10.62 12.43
N GLN A 17 -19.86 -10.31 13.70
CA GLN A 17 -20.38 -9.11 14.32
C GLN A 17 -19.73 -7.88 13.67
N PRO A 18 -20.50 -6.82 13.39
CA PRO A 18 -19.94 -5.59 12.83
C PRO A 18 -18.91 -5.00 13.78
N HIS A 19 -17.78 -4.56 13.22
CA HIS A 19 -16.72 -3.94 13.99
C HIS A 19 -17.24 -2.66 14.69
N PRO A 20 -16.92 -2.42 15.97
CA PRO A 20 -17.38 -1.24 16.68
C PRO A 20 -16.94 0.05 15.96
N PRO A 21 -17.74 1.12 16.02
CA PRO A 21 -17.42 2.37 15.34
C PRO A 21 -16.10 2.93 15.88
N ALA A 22 -15.18 3.24 14.95
CA ALA A 22 -13.89 3.84 15.30
C ALA A 22 -14.11 5.15 16.09
N PRO A 23 -13.27 5.42 17.10
CA PRO A 23 -13.35 6.66 17.85
C PRO A 23 -13.21 7.87 16.91
N PRO A 24 -13.86 9.00 17.23
CA PRO A 24 -13.79 10.20 16.41
C PRO A 24 -12.33 10.63 16.22
N PRO A 25 -11.97 11.17 15.04
CA PRO A 25 -10.60 11.61 14.78
C PRO A 25 -10.21 12.68 15.80
N GLN A 26 -9.12 12.42 16.52
CA GLN A 26 -8.58 13.37 17.49
C GLN A 26 -8.10 14.62 16.73
N ARG A 27 -8.61 15.80 17.11
CA ARG A 27 -8.25 17.10 16.51
C ARG A 27 -6.87 17.55 17.00
N GLY A 28 -5.82 16.90 16.50
CA GLY A 28 -4.43 17.35 16.55
C GLY A 28 -3.80 17.21 15.16
N PRO A 29 -2.59 17.74 14.91
CA PRO A 29 -1.89 17.44 13.67
C PRO A 29 -1.71 15.93 13.57
N ALA A 30 -2.32 15.33 12.55
CA ALA A 30 -2.21 13.89 12.32
C ALA A 30 -0.74 13.56 12.03
N PRO A 31 -0.16 12.51 12.64
CA PRO A 31 1.20 12.11 12.33
C PRO A 31 1.33 11.80 10.83
N THR A 32 2.43 12.24 10.21
CA THR A 32 2.71 12.01 8.79
C THR A 32 4.02 11.24 8.60
N PRO A 33 4.13 9.98 9.09
CA PRO A 33 5.41 9.28 9.24
C PRO A 33 6.26 9.25 7.97
N LEU A 34 5.62 8.98 6.83
CA LEU A 34 6.30 8.93 5.54
C LEU A 34 6.86 10.30 5.14
N VAL A 35 6.07 11.38 5.31
CA VAL A 35 6.49 12.75 4.99
C VAL A 35 7.57 13.20 5.97
N ASP A 36 7.40 12.90 7.26
CA ASP A 36 8.33 13.27 8.32
C ASP A 36 9.70 12.61 8.11
N ALA A 37 9.72 11.31 7.78
CA ALA A 37 10.93 10.58 7.45
C ALA A 37 11.62 11.14 6.19
N LEU A 38 10.84 11.44 5.14
CA LEU A 38 11.35 12.04 3.91
C LEU A 38 11.93 13.44 4.16
N HIS A 39 11.26 14.24 4.98
CA HIS A 39 11.69 15.57 5.36
C HIS A 39 12.99 15.53 6.15
N ALA A 40 13.06 14.68 7.20
CA ALA A 40 14.27 14.46 7.98
C ALA A 40 15.45 14.01 7.11
N ARG A 41 15.24 13.04 6.20
CA ARG A 41 16.27 12.60 5.25
C ARG A 41 16.70 13.73 4.31
N GLY A 42 15.74 14.50 3.81
CA GLY A 42 15.96 15.64 2.96
C GLY A 42 16.87 16.68 3.63
N GLN A 43 16.72 16.93 4.93
CA GLN A 43 17.54 17.90 5.65
C GLN A 43 19.01 17.50 5.82
N LEU A 44 19.37 16.22 5.65
CA LEU A 44 20.75 15.72 5.72
C LEU A 44 21.56 16.06 4.46
N ARG A 45 21.79 17.36 4.21
CA ARG A 45 22.44 17.90 3.00
C ARG A 45 23.95 17.65 2.93
N HIS A 46 24.59 17.34 4.05
CA HIS A 46 26.05 17.20 4.17
C HIS A 46 26.56 15.78 3.96
N GLU A 47 25.67 14.79 3.85
CA GLU A 47 26.07 13.42 3.53
C GLU A 47 26.54 13.30 2.08
N LEU A 48 27.65 12.60 1.88
CA LEU A 48 28.10 12.24 0.54
C LEU A 48 27.16 11.15 -0.03
N ALA A 49 26.34 11.54 -1.01
CA ALA A 49 25.37 10.65 -1.65
C ALA A 49 26.06 9.63 -2.59
N LEU A 50 26.71 8.61 -2.04
CA LEU A 50 27.30 7.50 -2.82
C LEU A 50 26.28 6.43 -3.22
N HIS A 51 24.99 6.71 -3.08
CA HIS A 51 23.86 5.85 -3.45
C HIS A 51 23.14 6.35 -4.71
N ILE A 52 22.18 5.57 -5.22
CA ILE A 52 21.23 6.02 -6.24
C ILE A 52 20.17 6.96 -5.63
N PRO A 53 19.56 7.89 -6.39
CA PRO A 53 19.73 8.12 -7.83
C PRO A 53 20.96 8.96 -8.22
N GLY A 54 21.35 8.88 -9.50
CA GLY A 54 22.60 9.46 -10.03
C GLY A 54 22.68 10.99 -10.03
N HIS A 55 21.56 11.70 -9.87
CA HIS A 55 21.56 13.17 -9.76
C HIS A 55 22.10 13.67 -8.41
N LYS A 56 22.42 12.77 -7.46
CA LYS A 56 23.08 13.08 -6.18
C LYS A 56 22.43 14.26 -5.45
N ARG A 57 21.12 14.14 -5.20
CA ARG A 57 20.31 15.19 -4.53
C ARG A 57 20.29 16.52 -5.28
N GLY A 58 20.47 16.48 -6.60
CA GLY A 58 20.41 17.64 -7.51
C GLY A 58 21.77 18.18 -7.94
N ARG A 59 22.88 17.68 -7.37
CA ARG A 59 24.25 18.11 -7.72
C ARG A 59 24.70 17.65 -9.10
N GLY A 60 24.27 16.46 -9.50
CA GLY A 60 24.55 15.87 -10.82
C GLY A 60 23.52 16.26 -11.89
N THR A 61 22.54 17.11 -11.57
CA THR A 61 21.48 17.49 -12.50
C THR A 61 21.99 18.53 -13.50
N PRO A 62 21.77 18.34 -14.83
CA PRO A 62 22.13 19.33 -15.84
C PRO A 62 21.50 20.70 -15.56
N PRO A 63 22.21 21.83 -15.84
CA PRO A 63 21.69 23.17 -15.59
C PRO A 63 20.32 23.45 -16.22
N ALA A 64 20.06 22.89 -17.41
CA ALA A 64 18.77 23.02 -18.08
C ALA A 64 17.62 22.39 -17.28
N LEU A 65 17.83 21.21 -16.69
CA LEU A 65 16.82 20.52 -15.90
C LEU A 65 16.65 21.14 -14.51
N ARG A 66 17.72 21.71 -13.91
CA ARG A 66 17.65 22.44 -12.63
C ARG A 66 16.74 23.67 -12.67
N ARG A 67 16.48 24.22 -13.86
CA ARG A 67 15.52 25.33 -14.06
C ARG A 67 14.06 24.87 -13.96
N LEU A 68 13.79 23.60 -14.26
CA LEU A 68 12.45 23.01 -14.22
C LEU A 68 12.18 22.32 -12.89
N VAL A 69 13.18 21.59 -12.37
CA VAL A 69 13.10 20.85 -11.11
C VAL A 69 14.23 21.32 -10.19
N PRO A 70 13.92 22.10 -9.15
CA PRO A 70 14.95 22.64 -8.28
C PRO A 70 15.64 21.54 -7.48
N ALA A 71 16.90 21.76 -7.10
CA ALA A 71 17.66 20.81 -6.28
C ALA A 71 16.99 20.53 -4.92
N SER A 72 16.18 21.47 -4.41
CA SER A 72 15.36 21.30 -3.20
C SER A 72 14.22 20.31 -3.37
N ALA A 73 13.79 19.98 -4.60
CA ALA A 73 12.83 18.90 -4.85
C ALA A 73 13.56 17.56 -5.01
N LEU A 74 14.63 17.51 -5.82
CA LEU A 74 15.47 16.31 -6.04
C LEU A 74 16.18 15.83 -4.77
N ALA A 75 16.28 16.72 -3.80
CA ALA A 75 16.61 16.46 -2.41
C ALA A 75 15.84 15.33 -1.73
N PHE A 76 14.57 15.14 -2.12
CA PHE A 76 13.65 14.16 -1.58
C PHE A 76 13.49 12.95 -2.52
N ASP A 77 14.15 12.97 -3.67
CA ASP A 77 14.29 11.78 -4.51
C ASP A 77 15.43 10.91 -3.95
N VAL A 78 15.04 9.95 -3.13
CA VAL A 78 15.92 9.09 -2.34
C VAL A 78 15.46 7.64 -2.42
N THR A 79 16.42 6.73 -2.35
CA THR A 79 16.19 5.28 -2.35
C THR A 79 15.96 4.78 -0.92
N GLU A 80 15.88 3.47 -0.75
CA GLU A 80 15.63 2.73 0.50
C GLU A 80 16.85 2.79 1.45
N LEU A 81 17.13 3.99 1.94
CA LEU A 81 18.25 4.29 2.84
C LEU A 81 17.87 4.03 4.30
N ALA A 82 18.87 3.96 5.18
CA ALA A 82 18.63 3.83 6.61
C ALA A 82 17.71 4.96 7.12
N GLY A 83 16.69 4.59 7.91
CA GLY A 83 15.65 5.50 8.38
C GLY A 83 14.52 5.77 7.38
N LEU A 84 14.61 5.21 6.16
CA LEU A 84 13.51 5.13 5.20
C LEU A 84 12.97 3.68 5.15
N ASP A 85 12.28 3.34 4.07
CA ASP A 85 11.54 2.08 3.97
C ASP A 85 11.53 1.56 2.52
N VAL A 86 11.17 0.29 2.35
CA VAL A 86 11.03 -0.38 1.06
C VAL A 86 9.55 -0.62 0.81
N LEU A 87 8.98 -0.04 -0.25
CA LEU A 87 7.53 -0.10 -0.49
C LEU A 87 6.97 -1.53 -0.61
N SER A 88 7.71 -2.44 -1.23
CA SER A 88 7.29 -3.84 -1.46
C SER A 88 7.30 -4.70 -0.18
N CYS A 89 8.08 -4.32 0.83
CA CYS A 89 8.19 -5.01 2.12
C CYS A 89 8.22 -4.01 3.27
N ALA A 90 7.23 -3.12 3.29
CA ALA A 90 7.17 -2.00 4.23
C ALA A 90 7.24 -2.47 5.69
N SER A 91 8.18 -1.89 6.44
CA SER A 91 8.40 -2.22 7.87
C SER A 91 8.65 -1.00 8.76
N GLY A 92 8.80 0.18 8.19
CA GLY A 92 9.10 1.43 8.87
C GLY A 92 8.06 2.52 8.56
N PRO A 93 8.49 3.74 8.19
CA PRO A 93 7.59 4.87 7.94
C PRO A 93 6.44 4.60 6.95
N ILE A 94 6.65 3.75 5.93
CA ILE A 94 5.57 3.39 4.99
C ILE A 94 4.55 2.49 5.71
N ALA A 95 5.00 1.50 6.47
CA ALA A 95 4.12 0.60 7.21
C ALA A 95 3.25 1.36 8.24
N GLU A 96 3.86 2.31 8.95
CA GLU A 96 3.13 3.13 9.91
C GLU A 96 2.11 4.06 9.22
N ALA A 97 2.49 4.68 8.10
CA ALA A 97 1.57 5.48 7.30
C ALA A 97 0.40 4.63 6.74
N GLN A 98 0.68 3.40 6.31
CA GLN A 98 -0.34 2.43 5.87
C GLN A 98 -1.28 2.03 7.01
N ARG A 99 -0.77 1.84 8.24
CA ARG A 99 -1.58 1.54 9.43
C ARG A 99 -2.51 2.70 9.80
N LEU A 100 -2.00 3.93 9.75
CA LEU A 100 -2.80 5.14 9.97
C LEU A 100 -3.89 5.29 8.90
N ALA A 101 -3.56 5.03 7.63
CA ALA A 101 -4.53 5.04 6.55
C ALA A 101 -5.61 3.96 6.72
N ALA A 102 -5.24 2.74 7.12
CA ALA A 102 -6.19 1.66 7.41
C ALA A 102 -7.17 2.06 8.53
N ALA A 103 -6.67 2.69 9.59
CA ALA A 103 -7.51 3.20 10.68
C ALA A 103 -8.46 4.31 10.22
N LEU A 104 -7.99 5.22 9.35
CA LEU A 104 -8.80 6.29 8.78
C LEU A 104 -9.94 5.75 7.91
N TRP A 105 -9.64 4.80 7.03
CA TRP A 105 -10.59 4.20 6.10
C TRP A 105 -11.41 3.05 6.69
N ARG A 106 -11.13 2.64 7.93
CA ARG A 106 -11.76 1.50 8.60
C ARG A 106 -11.61 0.20 7.81
N ALA A 107 -10.42 -0.02 7.27
CA ALA A 107 -10.06 -1.23 6.54
C ALA A 107 -9.15 -2.12 7.40
N ASP A 108 -9.20 -3.44 7.18
CA ASP A 108 -8.30 -4.39 7.84
C ASP A 108 -6.83 -4.13 7.50
N ALA A 109 -6.58 -3.71 6.26
CA ALA A 109 -5.26 -3.30 5.79
C ALA A 109 -5.38 -2.20 4.73
N THR A 110 -4.32 -1.39 4.60
CA THR A 110 -4.14 -0.46 3.48
C THR A 110 -2.74 -0.64 2.92
N ARG A 111 -2.62 -0.60 1.59
CA ARG A 111 -1.36 -0.66 0.87
C ARG A 111 -1.25 0.56 -0.03
N PHE A 112 -0.10 1.23 0.00
CA PHE A 112 0.18 2.36 -0.89
C PHE A 112 0.67 1.85 -2.23
N LEU A 113 0.25 2.53 -3.29
CA LEU A 113 0.52 2.15 -4.68
C LEU A 113 1.13 3.33 -5.43
N VAL A 114 2.13 3.07 -6.26
CA VAL A 114 2.76 4.07 -7.13
C VAL A 114 2.37 3.91 -8.62
N SER A 115 1.59 2.86 -8.93
CA SER A 115 1.15 2.51 -10.29
C SER A 115 -0.33 2.86 -10.55
N GLY A 116 -0.90 3.75 -9.74
CA GLY A 116 -2.31 4.13 -9.79
C GLY A 116 -3.29 2.98 -9.47
N SER A 117 -4.59 3.25 -9.63
CA SER A 117 -5.65 2.28 -9.32
C SER A 117 -5.59 1.03 -10.20
N THR A 118 -5.08 1.13 -11.43
CA THR A 118 -4.86 -0.02 -12.32
C THR A 118 -3.98 -1.08 -11.64
N GLY A 119 -2.83 -0.67 -11.08
CA GLY A 119 -1.94 -1.59 -10.36
C GLY A 119 -2.62 -2.21 -9.12
N GLY A 120 -3.45 -1.44 -8.42
CA GLY A 120 -4.22 -1.92 -7.26
C GLY A 120 -5.26 -2.97 -7.63
N VAL A 121 -6.02 -2.75 -8.71
CA VAL A 121 -7.03 -3.72 -9.20
C VAL A 121 -6.35 -5.01 -9.66
N LEU A 122 -5.23 -4.90 -10.39
CA LEU A 122 -4.46 -6.06 -10.81
C LEU A 122 -3.92 -6.85 -9.60
N ALA A 123 -3.34 -6.17 -8.62
CA ALA A 123 -2.85 -6.80 -7.40
C ALA A 123 -3.97 -7.47 -6.60
N ALA A 124 -5.15 -6.86 -6.52
CA ALA A 124 -6.31 -7.44 -5.86
C ALA A 124 -6.74 -8.75 -6.55
N VAL A 125 -6.95 -8.73 -7.87
CA VAL A 125 -7.40 -9.92 -8.61
C VAL A 125 -6.35 -11.04 -8.57
N LEU A 126 -5.08 -10.72 -8.85
CA LEU A 126 -4.00 -11.72 -8.84
C LEU A 126 -3.68 -12.26 -7.43
N GLY A 127 -3.97 -11.48 -6.39
CA GLY A 127 -3.79 -11.89 -5.00
C GLY A 127 -4.91 -12.77 -4.47
N THR A 128 -6.09 -12.78 -5.11
CA THR A 128 -7.28 -13.51 -4.62
C THR A 128 -7.79 -14.60 -5.55
N CYS A 129 -7.46 -14.56 -6.84
CA CYS A 129 -7.96 -15.50 -7.84
C CYS A 129 -6.84 -16.38 -8.40
N ALA A 130 -7.13 -17.67 -8.59
CA ALA A 130 -6.34 -18.62 -9.33
C ALA A 130 -6.98 -18.95 -10.70
N ALA A 131 -6.23 -19.65 -11.55
CA ALA A 131 -6.73 -20.10 -12.84
C ALA A 131 -7.93 -21.05 -12.66
N GLY A 132 -9.03 -20.74 -13.34
CA GLY A 132 -10.29 -21.48 -13.24
C GLY A 132 -11.25 -21.00 -12.15
N ASP A 133 -10.83 -20.06 -11.28
CA ASP A 133 -11.76 -19.43 -10.34
C ASP A 133 -12.81 -18.58 -11.07
N THR A 134 -13.97 -18.40 -10.45
CA THR A 134 -15.03 -17.52 -10.95
C THR A 134 -14.93 -16.13 -10.32
N LEU A 135 -14.83 -15.08 -11.14
CA LEU A 135 -14.76 -13.69 -10.70
C LEU A 135 -15.99 -12.90 -11.12
N LEU A 136 -16.81 -12.49 -10.15
CA LEU A 136 -17.97 -11.65 -10.42
C LEU A 136 -17.54 -10.20 -10.70
N LEU A 137 -17.76 -9.75 -11.94
CA LEU A 137 -17.50 -8.38 -12.36
C LEU A 137 -18.78 -7.64 -12.76
N ALA A 138 -18.84 -6.36 -12.41
CA ALA A 138 -19.87 -5.47 -12.94
C ALA A 138 -19.70 -5.31 -14.47
N ARG A 139 -20.80 -5.20 -15.22
CA ARG A 139 -20.74 -5.08 -16.69
C ARG A 139 -19.99 -3.83 -17.17
N ASN A 140 -19.95 -2.79 -16.33
CA ASN A 140 -19.23 -1.54 -16.54
C ASN A 140 -17.85 -1.53 -15.84
N ALA A 141 -17.27 -2.69 -15.52
CA ALA A 141 -15.95 -2.77 -14.90
C ALA A 141 -14.89 -2.10 -15.77
N HIS A 142 -13.93 -1.43 -15.10
CA HIS A 142 -12.81 -0.80 -15.77
C HIS A 142 -11.93 -1.84 -16.47
N GLN A 143 -11.24 -1.45 -17.55
CA GLN A 143 -10.42 -2.36 -18.35
C GLN A 143 -9.35 -3.10 -17.53
N SER A 144 -8.87 -2.50 -16.43
CA SER A 144 -7.92 -3.13 -15.51
C SER A 144 -8.47 -4.37 -14.80
N ALA A 145 -9.79 -4.43 -14.51
CA ALA A 145 -10.40 -5.59 -13.90
C ALA A 145 -10.50 -6.76 -14.88
N LEU A 146 -10.85 -6.47 -16.15
CA LEU A 146 -10.85 -7.47 -17.23
C LEU A 146 -9.43 -7.98 -17.49
N ALA A 147 -8.43 -7.09 -17.53
CA ALA A 147 -7.03 -7.46 -17.66
C ALA A 147 -6.57 -8.33 -16.47
N GLY A 148 -7.00 -7.99 -15.25
CA GLY A 148 -6.74 -8.80 -14.06
C GLY A 148 -7.32 -10.21 -14.16
N ALA A 149 -8.59 -10.33 -14.56
CA ALA A 149 -9.25 -11.61 -14.77
C ALA A 149 -8.52 -12.47 -15.80
N ALA A 150 -8.15 -11.86 -16.94
CA ALA A 150 -7.39 -12.54 -18.00
C ALA A 150 -6.00 -13.00 -17.52
N LEU A 151 -5.28 -12.17 -16.77
CA LEU A 151 -3.97 -12.51 -16.21
C LEU A 151 -4.06 -13.61 -15.14
N ALA A 152 -5.10 -13.60 -14.32
CA ALA A 152 -5.35 -14.63 -13.31
C ALA A 152 -5.85 -15.96 -13.92
N GLY A 153 -6.35 -15.93 -15.15
CA GLY A 153 -7.06 -17.07 -15.75
C GLY A 153 -8.42 -17.33 -15.08
N ALA A 154 -9.03 -16.29 -14.51
CA ALA A 154 -10.35 -16.36 -13.90
C ALA A 154 -11.46 -16.18 -14.95
N THR A 155 -12.63 -16.77 -14.68
CA THR A 155 -13.81 -16.80 -15.56
C THR A 155 -15.00 -16.02 -15.02
#